data_AF-G9M7Y8-F1
#
_entry.id   AF-G9M7Y8-F1
#
_cell.length_a   1.000
_cell.length_b   1.000
_cell.length_c   1.000
_cell.angle_alpha   90.00
_cell.angle_beta   90.00
_cell.angle_gamma   90.00
#
_symmetry.space_group_name_H-M   'P 1'
#
loop_
_entity.id
_entity.type
_entity.pdbx_description
1 polymer ?
#
loop_
_entity_poly.entity_id
_entity_poly.type
_entity_poly.pdbx_seq_one_letter_code
_entity_poly.pdbx_strand_id
1 'polypeptide(L)'
;DSLVSKAGIIAQAKAGDARYMDTRQDEKDRGITIKSTAISMYFQMQQEDLKEIKGQKTEGADFLINLIDSPGHVDFSSEVTAALRVTDGALDVVYTIDGVCVQTETVLRQALGERIKPVLVINKVDRALLELQLTKEDLFLAFRRTIESVNVIISTYFDRTLGDVQVYPEKGTVAFGSGLHGWAFTLRQFAQRYAKKFGVDQEKMMVRLWGENYFNPATKKWATTGVTADGKTVERAFNLFVLDPIFKLIDAIMNVKKDVTASMLEKLQITLKSDEKDLEGKPLMKVVMKKFLPAGDALLEMIVIHLPSPMTAQKYRYDTLYEGPTDDECAVAIRDCDSNGPLMIYISKMVPTSDKGRFYAFGRVFSGTVRGGQKVRIQGPNYTPGKKEDLFVKSIQRVVLMMGRTVESLDDCPAGNIVGLVGIDQFLLKSGTITTSETAHNLKVMKFSVSPVVQVAVEVKNANDLPKLVEGLKRLSKSDPCVLCYTSESGEHIVAGAGELHLEICLKDLEEDHAQVPIRVGEPVVQYRETVTAESSIVCLSRSPNKHNRIFMKAFPITEELAVDIESGKVSPKDDFKARARILAEEHGWDVTDAR
;
A
#
# COMPACT_ATOMS: atom_id res chain seq x y z
N ASP A 1 -12.27 -1.82 -8.34
CA ASP A 1 -13.63 -2.02 -8.87
C ASP A 1 -14.41 -3.23 -8.39
N SER A 2 -13.95 -4.48 -8.56
CA SER A 2 -14.73 -5.67 -8.17
C SER A 2 -15.13 -5.67 -6.68
N LEU A 3 -14.25 -5.24 -5.78
CA LEU A 3 -14.54 -5.08 -4.36
C LEU A 3 -15.62 -4.01 -4.10
N VAL A 4 -15.45 -2.83 -4.69
CA VAL A 4 -16.39 -1.70 -4.60
C VAL A 4 -17.79 -2.09 -5.08
N SER A 5 -17.87 -2.89 -6.14
CA SER A 5 -19.13 -3.41 -6.64
C SER A 5 -19.78 -4.39 -5.68
N LYS A 6 -18.99 -5.25 -5.03
CA LYS A 6 -19.51 -6.20 -4.05
C LYS A 6 -20.01 -5.51 -2.78
N ALA A 7 -19.33 -4.43 -2.38
CA ALA A 7 -19.74 -3.56 -1.28
C ALA A 7 -21.02 -2.73 -1.58
N GLY A 8 -21.60 -2.85 -2.78
CA GLY A 8 -22.83 -2.16 -3.17
C GLY A 8 -22.67 -0.68 -3.54
N ILE A 9 -21.43 -0.17 -3.57
CA ILE A 9 -21.13 1.24 -3.86
C ILE A 9 -21.25 1.56 -5.35
N ILE A 10 -20.95 0.58 -6.22
CA ILE A 10 -21.18 0.70 -7.67
C ILE A 10 -22.05 -0.42 -8.20
N ALA A 11 -22.86 -0.10 -9.21
CA ALA A 11 -23.65 -1.09 -9.93
C ALA A 11 -22.74 -2.14 -10.59
N GLN A 12 -23.12 -3.41 -10.46
CA GLN A 12 -22.32 -4.56 -10.93
C GLN A 12 -22.04 -4.56 -12.43
N ALA A 13 -22.89 -3.92 -13.22
CA ALA A 13 -22.73 -3.74 -14.67
C ALA A 13 -21.65 -2.72 -15.04
N LYS A 14 -21.31 -1.78 -14.14
CA LYS A 14 -20.27 -0.76 -14.36
C LYS A 14 -18.91 -1.15 -13.78
N ALA A 15 -18.81 -2.29 -13.09
CA ALA A 15 -17.58 -2.76 -12.46
C ALA A 15 -16.54 -3.17 -13.50
N GLY A 16 -15.37 -2.52 -13.50
CA GLY A 16 -14.25 -2.75 -14.43
C GLY A 16 -14.08 -1.64 -15.46
N ASP A 17 -15.18 -1.01 -15.89
CA ASP A 17 -15.16 0.11 -16.84
C ASP A 17 -15.23 1.47 -16.13
N ALA A 18 -15.88 1.53 -14.96
CA ALA A 18 -16.07 2.77 -14.22
C ALA A 18 -14.78 3.34 -13.62
N ARG A 19 -13.80 2.47 -13.28
CA ARG A 19 -12.55 2.81 -12.60
C ARG A 19 -12.79 3.80 -11.49
N TYR A 20 -13.55 3.35 -10.48
CA TYR A 20 -14.16 4.24 -9.51
C TYR A 20 -13.12 5.00 -8.68
N MET A 21 -11.99 4.34 -8.41
CA MET A 21 -10.86 4.86 -7.63
C MET A 21 -10.00 5.85 -8.40
N ASP A 22 -10.00 5.78 -9.73
CA ASP A 22 -9.37 6.78 -10.60
C ASP A 22 -10.28 8.02 -10.58
N THR A 23 -9.92 9.00 -9.76
CA THR A 23 -10.75 10.19 -9.56
C THR A 23 -10.50 11.24 -10.63
N ARG A 24 -9.27 11.30 -11.15
CA ARG A 24 -8.86 12.25 -12.18
C ARG A 24 -9.18 11.73 -13.58
N GLN A 25 -9.28 12.64 -14.53
CA GLN A 25 -9.57 12.26 -15.93
C GLN A 25 -8.34 11.66 -16.62
N ASP A 26 -7.15 12.20 -16.36
CA ASP A 26 -5.88 11.69 -16.88
C ASP A 26 -5.54 10.29 -16.35
N GLU A 27 -5.89 9.97 -15.09
CA GLU A 27 -5.79 8.61 -14.55
C GLU A 27 -6.60 7.61 -15.39
N LYS A 28 -7.83 7.98 -15.76
CA LYS A 28 -8.71 7.14 -16.59
C LYS A 28 -8.21 7.04 -18.03
N ASP A 29 -7.74 8.13 -18.59
CA ASP A 29 -7.28 8.14 -19.98
C ASP A 29 -5.99 7.32 -20.15
N ARG A 30 -5.05 7.45 -19.18
CA ARG A 30 -3.78 6.70 -19.17
C ARG A 30 -3.92 5.29 -18.60
N GLY A 31 -4.94 5.01 -17.80
CA GLY A 31 -5.13 3.73 -17.12
C GLY A 31 -4.13 3.47 -16.00
N ILE A 32 -3.65 4.53 -15.34
CA ILE A 32 -2.74 4.46 -14.20
C ILE A 32 -3.30 5.27 -13.03
N THR A 33 -3.05 4.80 -11.81
CA THR A 33 -3.38 5.53 -10.58
C THR A 33 -2.26 6.52 -10.27
N ILE A 34 -2.61 7.79 -10.05
CA ILE A 34 -1.67 8.89 -9.79
C ILE A 34 -1.79 9.34 -8.33
N LYS A 35 -3.02 9.54 -7.82
CA LYS A 35 -3.28 10.00 -6.46
C LYS A 35 -3.95 8.91 -5.63
N SER A 36 -3.42 8.67 -4.43
CA SER A 36 -4.05 7.74 -3.50
C SER A 36 -5.42 8.21 -3.05
N THR A 37 -6.41 7.31 -3.14
CA THR A 37 -7.81 7.55 -2.78
C THR A 37 -8.30 6.48 -1.81
N ALA A 38 -9.05 6.89 -0.79
CA ALA A 38 -9.59 5.98 0.22
C ALA A 38 -11.10 5.77 0.06
N ILE A 39 -11.55 4.57 0.38
CA ILE A 39 -12.94 4.13 0.33
C ILE A 39 -13.18 3.16 1.48
N SER A 40 -14.32 3.32 2.17
CA SER A 40 -14.79 2.33 3.13
C SER A 40 -15.79 1.37 2.48
N MET A 41 -15.63 0.08 2.75
CA MET A 41 -16.47 -0.98 2.21
C MET A 41 -17.06 -1.78 3.37
N TYR A 42 -18.37 -2.01 3.32
CA TYR A 42 -19.05 -2.87 4.26
C TYR A 42 -19.09 -4.31 3.73
N PHE A 43 -18.74 -5.27 4.57
CA PHE A 43 -18.80 -6.69 4.26
C PHE A 43 -19.34 -7.47 5.45
N GLN A 44 -20.34 -8.32 5.20
CA GLN A 44 -20.91 -9.20 6.21
C GLN A 44 -20.43 -10.62 5.97
N MET A 45 -19.81 -11.21 6.99
CA MET A 45 -19.32 -12.57 6.97
C MET A 45 -20.38 -13.55 7.50
N GLN A 46 -20.34 -14.82 7.09
CA GLN A 46 -21.21 -15.82 7.69
C GLN A 46 -20.73 -16.16 9.11
N GLN A 47 -21.66 -16.37 10.05
CA GLN A 47 -21.30 -16.65 11.45
C GLN A 47 -20.44 -17.90 11.63
N GLU A 48 -20.61 -18.90 10.76
CA GLU A 48 -19.79 -20.13 10.80
C GLU A 48 -18.31 -19.85 10.51
N ASP A 49 -18.06 -18.89 9.63
CA ASP A 49 -16.72 -18.55 9.15
C ASP A 49 -15.93 -17.67 10.13
N LEU A 50 -16.62 -17.02 11.09
CA LEU A 50 -15.97 -16.21 12.14
C LEU A 50 -14.97 -17.01 12.99
N LYS A 51 -15.15 -18.33 13.08
CA LYS A 51 -14.25 -19.25 13.80
C LYS A 51 -12.89 -19.39 13.12
N GLU A 52 -12.80 -19.07 11.83
CA GLU A 52 -11.55 -19.15 11.07
C GLU A 52 -10.62 -17.94 11.33
N ILE A 53 -11.15 -16.85 11.91
CA ILE A 53 -10.37 -15.68 12.29
C ILE A 53 -9.55 -16.02 13.54
N LYS A 54 -8.29 -16.43 13.33
CA LYS A 54 -7.38 -16.87 14.41
C LYS A 54 -6.59 -15.71 14.99
N GLY A 55 -6.47 -15.67 16.32
CA GLY A 55 -5.59 -14.75 17.02
C GLY A 55 -6.08 -13.29 17.08
N GLN A 56 -7.34 -13.04 16.74
CA GLN A 56 -7.95 -11.70 16.79
C GLN A 56 -9.27 -11.74 17.54
N LYS A 57 -9.60 -10.63 18.23
CA LYS A 57 -10.91 -10.46 18.87
C LYS A 57 -11.92 -10.06 17.81
N THR A 58 -13.05 -10.74 17.75
CA THR A 58 -14.15 -10.45 16.82
C THR A 58 -15.42 -10.14 17.59
N GLU A 59 -16.11 -9.07 17.20
CA GLU A 59 -17.39 -8.65 17.77
C GLU A 59 -18.42 -8.53 16.64
N GLY A 60 -19.29 -9.53 16.52
CA GLY A 60 -20.27 -9.58 15.43
C GLY A 60 -19.71 -10.10 14.10
N ALA A 61 -20.53 -10.00 13.06
CA ALA A 61 -20.24 -10.52 11.71
C ALA A 61 -20.08 -9.42 10.65
N ASP A 62 -20.15 -8.17 11.10
CA ASP A 62 -20.17 -6.98 10.27
C ASP A 62 -18.80 -6.32 10.28
N PHE A 63 -18.19 -6.20 9.10
CA PHE A 63 -16.83 -5.67 8.94
C PHE A 63 -16.84 -4.42 8.07
N LEU A 64 -16.11 -3.40 8.53
CA LEU A 64 -15.80 -2.21 7.75
C LEU A 64 -14.33 -2.29 7.30
N ILE A 65 -14.11 -2.27 5.99
CA ILE A 65 -12.80 -2.38 5.38
C ILE A 65 -12.47 -1.06 4.69
N ASN A 66 -11.42 -0.39 5.16
CA ASN A 66 -10.90 0.80 4.50
C ASN A 66 -9.85 0.38 3.47
N LEU A 67 -10.16 0.56 2.20
CA LEU A 67 -9.24 0.33 1.09
C LEU A 67 -8.65 1.66 0.66
N ILE A 68 -7.32 1.74 0.64
CA ILE A 68 -6.59 2.85 0.03
C ILE A 68 -5.99 2.32 -1.26
N ASP A 69 -6.38 2.94 -2.38
CA ASP A 69 -5.75 2.66 -3.66
C ASP A 69 -4.44 3.46 -3.74
N SER A 70 -3.36 2.81 -4.16
CA SER A 70 -2.02 3.42 -4.22
C SER A 70 -1.43 3.28 -5.62
N PRO A 71 -0.72 4.31 -6.13
CA PRO A 71 -0.08 4.25 -7.43
C PRO A 71 0.86 3.05 -7.61
N GLY A 72 0.80 2.40 -8.78
CA GLY A 72 1.75 1.34 -9.15
C GLY A 72 3.03 1.87 -9.82
N HIS A 73 3.03 3.11 -10.29
CA HIS A 73 4.16 3.69 -11.01
C HIS A 73 5.23 4.24 -10.04
N VAL A 74 6.51 4.01 -10.35
CA VAL A 74 7.66 4.37 -9.49
C VAL A 74 7.72 5.86 -9.15
N ASP A 75 7.39 6.71 -10.12
CA ASP A 75 7.38 8.17 -9.96
C ASP A 75 6.41 8.68 -8.88
N PHE A 76 5.40 7.88 -8.49
CA PHE A 76 4.42 8.20 -7.44
C PHE A 76 4.60 7.36 -6.17
N SER A 77 5.79 6.78 -5.96
CA SER A 77 6.12 5.97 -4.77
C SER A 77 5.95 6.71 -3.43
N SER A 78 5.95 8.04 -3.45
CA SER A 78 5.67 8.85 -2.26
C SER A 78 4.23 8.72 -1.77
N GLU A 79 3.27 8.63 -2.70
CA GLU A 79 1.86 8.36 -2.39
C GLU A 79 1.68 6.95 -1.82
N VAL A 80 2.46 5.98 -2.31
CA VAL A 80 2.49 4.61 -1.76
C VAL A 80 3.00 4.62 -0.32
N THR A 81 4.11 5.30 -0.06
CA THR A 81 4.67 5.41 1.30
C THR A 81 3.67 6.06 2.26
N ALA A 82 2.96 7.10 1.79
CA ALA A 82 1.91 7.77 2.53
C ALA A 82 0.73 6.84 2.88
N ALA A 83 0.28 6.03 1.92
CA ALA A 83 -0.79 5.07 2.13
C ALA A 83 -0.36 3.96 3.13
N LEU A 84 0.83 3.40 2.97
CA LEU A 84 1.33 2.30 3.81
C LEU A 84 1.41 2.69 5.30
N ARG A 85 1.75 3.95 5.61
CA ARG A 85 1.85 4.39 7.01
C ARG A 85 0.52 4.33 7.77
N VAL A 86 -0.62 4.45 7.07
CA VAL A 86 -1.94 4.46 7.70
C VAL A 86 -2.68 3.11 7.57
N THR A 87 -2.19 2.17 6.76
CA THR A 87 -2.80 0.84 6.57
C THR A 87 -2.20 -0.23 7.47
N ASP A 88 -2.97 -1.29 7.77
CA ASP A 88 -2.54 -2.42 8.61
C ASP A 88 -2.20 -3.70 7.84
N GLY A 89 -2.72 -3.81 6.61
CA GLY A 89 -2.50 -4.94 5.72
C GLY A 89 -2.38 -4.48 4.27
N ALA A 90 -1.76 -5.31 3.44
CA ALA A 90 -1.56 -5.05 2.01
C ALA A 90 -2.09 -6.21 1.18
N LEU A 91 -2.79 -5.89 0.09
CA LEU A 91 -3.18 -6.84 -0.94
C LEU A 91 -2.18 -6.73 -2.09
N ASP A 92 -1.21 -7.63 -2.13
CA ASP A 92 -0.18 -7.66 -3.18
C ASP A 92 -0.73 -8.33 -4.44
N VAL A 93 -0.60 -7.69 -5.59
CA VAL A 93 -1.18 -8.16 -6.86
C VAL A 93 -0.04 -8.46 -7.84
N VAL A 94 0.12 -9.74 -8.17
CA VAL A 94 1.20 -10.23 -9.04
C VAL A 94 0.60 -10.89 -10.27
N TYR A 95 1.20 -10.67 -11.44
CA TYR A 95 0.70 -11.28 -12.67
C TYR A 95 1.19 -12.72 -12.81
N THR A 96 0.29 -13.59 -13.29
CA THR A 96 0.58 -15.03 -13.49
C THR A 96 1.75 -15.27 -14.44
N ILE A 97 1.88 -14.45 -15.49
CA ILE A 97 2.87 -14.61 -16.56
C ILE A 97 4.14 -13.84 -16.23
N ASP A 98 4.00 -12.55 -15.92
CA ASP A 98 5.15 -11.65 -15.71
C ASP A 98 5.84 -11.89 -14.36
N GLY A 99 5.13 -12.46 -13.40
CA GLY A 99 5.65 -12.74 -12.06
C GLY A 99 5.94 -11.47 -11.27
N VAL A 100 6.90 -11.56 -10.34
CA VAL A 100 7.28 -10.46 -9.46
C VAL A 100 8.24 -9.53 -10.21
N CYS A 101 7.87 -8.24 -10.30
CA CYS A 101 8.71 -7.20 -10.89
C CYS A 101 9.37 -6.34 -9.80
N VAL A 102 10.35 -5.51 -10.19
CA VAL A 102 11.10 -4.61 -9.28
C VAL A 102 10.17 -3.69 -8.49
N GLN A 103 9.08 -3.23 -9.10
CA GLN A 103 8.08 -2.39 -8.43
C GLN A 103 7.38 -3.14 -7.30
N THR A 104 6.93 -4.37 -7.55
CA THR A 104 6.30 -5.23 -6.55
C THR A 104 7.25 -5.50 -5.39
N GLU A 105 8.50 -5.84 -5.68
CA GLU A 105 9.53 -6.05 -4.65
C GLU A 105 9.75 -4.79 -3.80
N THR A 106 9.86 -3.63 -4.44
CA THR A 106 10.14 -2.35 -3.75
C THR A 106 9.01 -1.98 -2.80
N VAL A 107 7.75 -2.07 -3.26
CA VAL A 107 6.57 -1.75 -2.45
C VAL A 107 6.37 -2.78 -1.34
N LEU A 108 6.57 -4.08 -1.64
CA LEU A 108 6.48 -5.13 -0.64
C LEU A 108 7.54 -4.95 0.46
N ARG A 109 8.76 -4.61 0.10
CA ARG A 109 9.83 -4.27 1.05
C ARG A 109 9.47 -3.09 1.95
N GLN A 110 8.91 -2.01 1.38
CA GLN A 110 8.44 -0.87 2.16
C GLN A 110 7.33 -1.28 3.14
N ALA A 111 6.36 -2.08 2.67
CA ALA A 111 5.27 -2.56 3.49
C ALA A 111 5.77 -3.41 4.67
N LEU A 112 6.72 -4.32 4.43
CA LEU A 112 7.35 -5.12 5.48
C LEU A 112 8.13 -4.27 6.48
N GLY A 113 8.85 -3.25 6.02
CA GLY A 113 9.55 -2.29 6.90
C GLY A 113 8.60 -1.49 7.81
N GLU A 114 7.36 -1.26 7.36
CA GLU A 114 6.27 -0.66 8.13
C GLU A 114 5.47 -1.68 8.97
N ARG A 115 5.95 -2.94 9.01
CA ARG A 115 5.32 -4.10 9.68
C ARG A 115 3.89 -4.38 9.20
N ILE A 116 3.63 -4.22 7.91
CA ILE A 116 2.34 -4.50 7.28
C ILE A 116 2.29 -5.95 6.85
N LYS A 117 1.16 -6.63 7.09
CA LYS A 117 0.98 -8.03 6.68
C LYS A 117 0.48 -8.10 5.23
N PRO A 118 1.20 -8.79 4.32
CA PRO A 118 0.74 -8.98 2.95
C PRO A 118 -0.18 -10.21 2.82
N VAL A 119 -1.11 -10.13 1.87
CA VAL A 119 -1.81 -11.28 1.27
C VAL A 119 -1.68 -11.17 -0.25
N LEU A 120 -1.60 -12.31 -0.94
CA LEU A 120 -1.22 -12.33 -2.37
C LEU A 120 -2.43 -12.61 -3.27
N VAL A 121 -2.52 -11.88 -4.38
CA VAL A 121 -3.44 -12.14 -5.49
C VAL A 121 -2.65 -12.38 -6.76
N ILE A 122 -2.71 -13.60 -7.28
CA ILE A 122 -2.19 -13.91 -8.60
C ILE A 122 -3.28 -13.58 -9.63
N ASN A 123 -3.04 -12.51 -10.38
CA ASN A 123 -3.97 -11.92 -11.33
C ASN A 123 -3.60 -12.27 -12.78
N LYS A 124 -4.50 -11.93 -13.72
CA LYS A 124 -4.38 -12.19 -15.16
C LYS A 124 -4.27 -13.68 -15.52
N VAL A 125 -4.90 -14.54 -14.71
CA VAL A 125 -4.94 -15.99 -14.97
C VAL A 125 -5.64 -16.30 -16.30
N ASP A 126 -6.57 -15.45 -16.72
CA ASP A 126 -7.27 -15.57 -18.01
C ASP A 126 -6.33 -15.55 -19.21
N ARG A 127 -5.24 -14.77 -19.18
CA ARG A 127 -4.25 -14.77 -20.26
C ARG A 127 -3.51 -16.10 -20.36
N ALA A 128 -3.17 -16.69 -19.21
CA ALA A 128 -2.54 -18.00 -19.17
C ALA A 128 -3.46 -19.11 -19.71
N LEU A 129 -4.77 -18.99 -19.48
CA LEU A 129 -5.79 -19.95 -19.94
C LEU A 129 -6.18 -19.76 -21.42
N LEU A 130 -6.40 -18.53 -21.87
CA LEU A 130 -6.99 -18.22 -23.17
C LEU A 130 -5.95 -17.89 -24.25
N GLU A 131 -4.90 -17.15 -23.90
CA GLU A 131 -3.88 -16.70 -24.85
C GLU A 131 -2.75 -17.72 -24.97
N LEU A 132 -2.16 -18.10 -23.83
CA LEU A 132 -1.05 -19.06 -23.79
C LEU A 132 -1.49 -20.52 -23.81
N GLN A 133 -2.77 -20.79 -23.49
CA GLN A 133 -3.34 -22.13 -23.42
C GLN A 133 -2.47 -23.12 -22.63
N LEU A 134 -1.95 -22.66 -21.48
CA LEU A 134 -1.08 -23.48 -20.63
C LEU A 134 -1.79 -24.75 -20.16
N THR A 135 -1.04 -25.84 -20.01
CA THR A 135 -1.59 -27.05 -19.40
C THR A 135 -1.88 -26.81 -17.91
N LYS A 136 -2.73 -27.66 -17.31
CA LYS A 136 -3.06 -27.57 -15.88
C LYS A 136 -1.79 -27.62 -15.00
N GLU A 137 -0.83 -28.47 -15.34
CA GLU A 137 0.42 -28.59 -14.57
C GLU A 137 1.34 -27.39 -14.77
N ASP A 138 1.50 -26.90 -16.01
CA ASP A 138 2.32 -25.71 -16.26
C ASP A 138 1.78 -24.47 -15.53
N LEU A 139 0.46 -24.32 -15.49
CA LEU A 139 -0.20 -23.25 -14.75
C LEU A 139 0.02 -23.37 -13.23
N PHE A 140 -0.10 -24.58 -12.68
CA PHE A 140 0.20 -24.84 -11.26
C PHE A 140 1.66 -24.52 -10.94
N LEU A 141 2.60 -24.95 -11.77
CA LEU A 141 4.03 -24.67 -11.60
C LEU A 141 4.33 -23.17 -11.76
N ALA A 142 3.61 -22.44 -12.61
CA ALA A 142 3.71 -20.98 -12.69
C ALA A 142 3.26 -20.34 -11.38
N PHE A 143 2.07 -20.70 -10.86
CA PHE A 143 1.59 -20.21 -9.57
C PHE A 143 2.56 -20.47 -8.43
N ARG A 144 3.08 -21.70 -8.34
CA ARG A 144 4.05 -22.09 -7.32
C ARG A 144 5.31 -21.24 -7.40
N ARG A 145 5.88 -21.05 -8.59
CA ARG A 145 7.07 -20.21 -8.80
C ARG A 145 6.82 -18.76 -8.36
N THR A 146 5.68 -18.19 -8.72
CA THR A 146 5.31 -16.83 -8.30
C THR A 146 5.23 -16.70 -6.77
N ILE A 147 4.58 -17.66 -6.11
CA ILE A 147 4.46 -17.69 -4.64
C ILE A 147 5.84 -17.82 -3.98
N GLU A 148 6.70 -18.71 -4.51
CA GLU A 148 8.07 -18.89 -4.03
C GLU A 148 8.88 -17.58 -4.16
N SER A 149 8.81 -16.89 -5.30
CA SER A 149 9.48 -15.60 -5.49
C SER A 149 9.02 -14.53 -4.49
N VAL A 150 7.72 -14.42 -4.22
CA VAL A 150 7.18 -13.51 -3.20
C VAL A 150 7.70 -13.88 -1.81
N ASN A 151 7.68 -15.17 -1.47
CA ASN A 151 8.14 -15.65 -0.16
C ASN A 151 9.64 -15.48 0.08
N VAL A 152 10.47 -15.50 -0.98
CA VAL A 152 11.90 -15.16 -0.90
C VAL A 152 12.10 -13.69 -0.52
N ILE A 153 11.30 -12.78 -1.05
CA ILE A 153 11.36 -11.36 -0.66
C ILE A 153 10.93 -11.21 0.79
N ILE A 154 9.81 -11.82 1.18
CA ILE A 154 9.31 -11.76 2.56
C ILE A 154 10.33 -12.32 3.56
N SER A 155 11.00 -13.44 3.25
CA SER A 155 11.99 -14.03 4.14
C SER A 155 13.28 -13.20 4.23
N THR A 156 13.64 -12.48 3.16
CA THR A 156 14.81 -11.60 3.14
C THR A 156 14.64 -10.43 4.09
N TYR A 157 13.43 -9.87 4.20
CA TYR A 157 13.09 -8.74 5.07
C TYR A 157 12.33 -9.16 6.33
N PHE A 158 12.69 -10.31 6.90
CA PHE A 158 12.04 -10.86 8.08
C PHE A 158 12.18 -9.95 9.32
N ASP A 159 11.06 -9.60 9.94
CA ASP A 159 11.00 -8.94 11.24
C ASP A 159 10.51 -9.94 12.31
N ARG A 160 11.32 -10.13 13.36
CA ARG A 160 11.02 -11.04 14.49
C ARG A 160 9.70 -10.72 15.18
N THR A 161 9.34 -9.45 15.24
CA THR A 161 8.14 -8.94 15.90
C THR A 161 6.89 -9.25 15.07
N LEU A 162 7.03 -9.23 13.74
CA LEU A 162 5.94 -9.50 12.81
C LEU A 162 5.67 -11.01 12.66
N GLY A 163 6.71 -11.83 12.82
CA GLY A 163 6.64 -13.29 12.75
C GLY A 163 6.55 -13.82 11.31
N ASP A 164 6.01 -15.02 11.13
CA ASP A 164 5.78 -15.60 9.81
C ASP A 164 4.64 -14.89 9.09
N VAL A 165 5.00 -14.11 8.07
CA VAL A 165 4.08 -13.44 7.15
C VAL A 165 4.24 -13.91 5.72
N GLN A 166 4.87 -15.07 5.52
CA GLN A 166 4.90 -15.70 4.20
C GLN A 166 3.50 -16.11 3.76
N VAL A 167 3.29 -16.12 2.44
CA VAL A 167 2.00 -16.41 1.83
C VAL A 167 1.93 -17.87 1.40
N TYR A 168 0.83 -18.54 1.78
CA TYR A 168 0.60 -19.96 1.61
C TYR A 168 -0.82 -20.22 1.10
N PRO A 169 -1.00 -20.80 -0.10
CA PRO A 169 -2.32 -21.14 -0.62
C PRO A 169 -3.11 -22.04 0.32
N GLU A 170 -2.47 -23.02 0.93
CA GLU A 170 -3.07 -23.96 1.88
C GLU A 170 -3.51 -23.31 3.20
N LYS A 171 -3.00 -22.12 3.52
CA LYS A 171 -3.48 -21.30 4.64
C LYS A 171 -4.53 -20.28 4.21
N GLY A 172 -4.84 -20.16 2.92
CA GLY A 172 -5.86 -19.24 2.40
C GLY A 172 -5.37 -17.82 2.09
N THR A 173 -4.08 -17.52 2.27
CA THR A 173 -3.51 -16.18 2.08
C THR A 173 -3.17 -15.84 0.62
N VAL A 174 -3.53 -16.73 -0.33
CA VAL A 174 -3.30 -16.56 -1.76
C VAL A 174 -4.62 -16.75 -2.50
N ALA A 175 -4.98 -15.74 -3.29
CA ALA A 175 -6.09 -15.80 -4.24
C ALA A 175 -5.57 -15.89 -5.69
N PHE A 176 -6.32 -16.56 -6.55
CA PHE A 176 -6.03 -16.71 -7.97
C PHE A 176 -7.22 -16.20 -8.78
N GLY A 177 -6.99 -15.42 -9.83
CA GLY A 177 -8.11 -14.96 -10.64
C GLY A 177 -7.78 -13.99 -11.77
N SER A 178 -8.85 -13.36 -12.25
CA SER A 178 -8.84 -12.33 -13.28
C SER A 178 -9.68 -11.14 -12.83
N GLY A 179 -9.00 -10.03 -12.52
CA GLY A 179 -9.66 -8.78 -12.21
C GLY A 179 -10.53 -8.25 -13.37
N LEU A 180 -10.09 -8.46 -14.62
CA LEU A 180 -10.79 -8.03 -15.83
C LEU A 180 -12.13 -8.77 -16.02
N HIS A 181 -12.13 -10.08 -15.81
CA HIS A 181 -13.34 -10.88 -15.91
C HIS A 181 -14.14 -10.93 -14.60
N GLY A 182 -13.59 -10.42 -13.50
CA GLY A 182 -14.28 -10.27 -12.22
C GLY A 182 -14.45 -11.57 -11.45
N TRP A 183 -13.60 -12.56 -11.69
CA TRP A 183 -13.60 -13.82 -10.96
C TRP A 183 -12.27 -14.03 -10.23
N ALA A 184 -12.33 -14.56 -9.02
CA ALA A 184 -11.17 -14.99 -8.25
C ALA A 184 -11.60 -16.03 -7.22
N PHE A 185 -10.64 -16.82 -6.76
CA PHE A 185 -10.88 -17.83 -5.75
C PHE A 185 -9.68 -17.99 -4.82
N THR A 186 -9.96 -18.44 -3.61
CA THR A 186 -8.95 -19.00 -2.69
C THR A 186 -9.19 -20.52 -2.59
N LEU A 187 -8.20 -21.26 -2.08
CA LEU A 187 -8.40 -22.70 -1.84
C LEU A 187 -9.53 -22.99 -0.84
N ARG A 188 -9.82 -22.04 0.04
CA ARG A 188 -10.89 -22.10 1.03
C ARG A 188 -12.24 -22.42 0.39
N GLN A 189 -12.61 -21.72 -0.68
CA GLN A 189 -13.90 -21.89 -1.34
C GLN A 189 -14.07 -23.30 -1.93
N PHE A 190 -13.01 -23.87 -2.50
CA PHE A 190 -13.01 -25.24 -3.00
C PHE A 190 -12.98 -26.26 -1.86
N ALA A 191 -12.18 -26.01 -0.83
CA ALA A 191 -12.13 -26.85 0.36
C ALA A 191 -13.50 -26.96 1.04
N GLN A 192 -14.23 -25.87 1.22
CA GLN A 192 -15.57 -25.88 1.80
C GLN A 192 -16.56 -26.75 0.98
N ARG A 193 -16.47 -26.69 -0.36
CA ARG A 193 -17.29 -27.49 -1.27
C ARG A 193 -16.94 -28.98 -1.22
N TYR A 194 -15.65 -29.32 -1.16
CA TYR A 194 -15.20 -30.72 -1.21
C TYR A 194 -15.12 -31.39 0.16
N ALA A 195 -14.86 -30.65 1.23
CA ALA A 195 -14.87 -31.13 2.61
C ALA A 195 -16.19 -31.85 2.94
N LYS A 196 -17.32 -31.23 2.61
CA LYS A 196 -18.66 -31.82 2.77
C LYS A 196 -18.85 -33.10 1.94
N LYS A 197 -18.30 -33.17 0.73
CA LYS A 197 -18.40 -34.35 -0.15
C LYS A 197 -17.53 -35.52 0.30
N PHE A 198 -16.35 -35.24 0.82
CA PHE A 198 -15.40 -36.27 1.28
C PHE A 198 -15.55 -36.62 2.76
N GLY A 199 -16.35 -35.87 3.52
CA GLY A 199 -16.48 -36.04 4.97
C GLY A 199 -15.17 -35.73 5.71
N VAL A 200 -14.40 -34.75 5.23
CA VAL A 200 -13.10 -34.35 5.80
C VAL A 200 -13.21 -32.90 6.27
N ASP A 201 -12.49 -32.57 7.34
CA ASP A 201 -12.35 -31.19 7.82
C ASP A 201 -11.83 -30.23 6.72
N GLN A 202 -12.31 -28.98 6.75
CA GLN A 202 -11.99 -27.96 5.74
C GLN A 202 -10.51 -27.60 5.72
N GLU A 203 -9.85 -27.41 6.87
CA GLU A 203 -8.44 -27.06 6.93
C GLU A 203 -7.59 -28.21 6.39
N LYS A 204 -7.92 -29.45 6.77
CA LYS A 204 -7.25 -30.64 6.20
C LYS A 204 -7.47 -30.77 4.69
N MET A 205 -8.64 -30.39 4.20
CA MET A 205 -8.92 -30.40 2.76
C MET A 205 -8.10 -29.32 2.03
N MET A 206 -7.94 -28.13 2.60
CA MET A 206 -7.09 -27.08 2.01
C MET A 206 -5.64 -27.55 1.83
N VAL A 207 -5.07 -28.18 2.86
CA VAL A 207 -3.71 -28.76 2.79
C VAL A 207 -3.60 -29.81 1.68
N ARG A 208 -4.62 -30.66 1.52
CA ARG A 208 -4.64 -31.69 0.47
C ARG A 208 -4.84 -31.14 -0.94
N LEU A 209 -5.40 -29.95 -1.09
CA LEU A 209 -5.66 -29.34 -2.39
C LEU A 209 -4.41 -28.68 -3.00
N TRP A 210 -3.35 -28.45 -2.21
CA TRP A 210 -2.13 -27.79 -2.67
C TRP A 210 -0.89 -28.68 -2.59
N GLY A 211 0.20 -28.30 -3.26
CA GLY A 211 1.50 -28.96 -3.17
C GLY A 211 1.55 -30.33 -3.87
N GLU A 212 2.44 -31.21 -3.38
CA GLU A 212 2.66 -32.57 -3.88
C GLU A 212 1.59 -33.56 -3.37
N ASN A 213 0.32 -33.18 -3.51
CA ASN A 213 -0.82 -34.02 -3.19
C ASN A 213 -1.52 -34.46 -4.48
N TYR A 214 -1.77 -35.75 -4.60
CA TYR A 214 -2.36 -36.40 -5.77
C TYR A 214 -3.58 -37.22 -5.34
N PHE A 215 -4.59 -37.32 -6.20
CA PHE A 215 -5.80 -38.08 -5.92
C PHE A 215 -6.11 -39.04 -7.04
N ASN A 216 -6.24 -40.32 -6.71
CA ASN A 216 -6.61 -41.35 -7.68
C ASN A 216 -8.13 -41.57 -7.64
N PRO A 217 -8.89 -41.22 -8.70
CA PRO A 217 -10.34 -41.37 -8.73
C PRO A 217 -10.80 -42.84 -8.69
N ALA A 218 -10.00 -43.77 -9.21
CA ALA A 218 -10.34 -45.19 -9.26
C ALA A 218 -10.25 -45.84 -7.88
N THR A 219 -9.20 -45.52 -7.11
CA THR A 219 -9.00 -46.08 -5.77
C THR A 219 -9.58 -45.20 -4.65
N LYS A 220 -9.94 -43.95 -4.97
CA LYS A 220 -10.35 -42.90 -4.02
C LYS A 220 -9.33 -42.63 -2.91
N LYS A 221 -8.05 -42.89 -3.18
CA LYS A 221 -6.94 -42.70 -2.24
C LYS A 221 -6.12 -41.47 -2.59
N TRP A 222 -5.62 -40.81 -1.56
CA TRP A 222 -4.64 -39.74 -1.63
C TRP A 222 -3.23 -40.34 -1.72
N ALA A 223 -2.37 -39.70 -2.49
CA ALA A 223 -0.96 -40.06 -2.62
C ALA A 223 -0.09 -38.79 -2.60
N THR A 224 1.16 -38.92 -2.17
CA THR A 224 2.15 -37.84 -2.17
C THR A 224 3.10 -37.91 -3.37
N THR A 225 2.96 -38.95 -4.21
CA THR A 225 3.73 -39.14 -5.43
C THR A 225 2.82 -39.15 -6.64
N GLY A 226 3.26 -38.49 -7.72
CA GLY A 226 2.52 -38.42 -8.98
C GLY A 226 2.51 -39.72 -9.79
N VAL A 227 3.15 -40.78 -9.30
CA VAL A 227 3.19 -42.10 -9.94
C VAL A 227 2.65 -43.13 -8.96
N THR A 228 1.67 -43.91 -9.42
CA THR A 228 1.13 -45.07 -8.68
C THR A 228 2.13 -46.23 -8.66
N ALA A 229 1.93 -47.19 -7.74
CA ALA A 229 2.70 -48.43 -7.71
C ALA A 229 2.67 -49.21 -9.05
N ASP A 230 1.62 -49.00 -9.86
CA ASP A 230 1.44 -49.61 -11.18
C ASP A 230 2.08 -48.82 -12.34
N GLY A 231 2.87 -47.79 -12.04
CA GLY A 231 3.55 -46.95 -13.04
C GLY A 231 2.65 -45.93 -13.77
N LYS A 232 1.37 -45.84 -13.42
CA LYS A 232 0.44 -44.85 -13.99
C LYS A 232 0.59 -43.49 -13.31
N THR A 233 0.60 -42.43 -14.10
CA THR A 233 0.60 -41.05 -13.62
C THR A 233 -0.76 -40.70 -13.01
N VAL A 234 -0.73 -40.08 -11.83
CA VAL A 234 -1.91 -39.56 -11.15
C VAL A 234 -1.89 -38.06 -11.29
N GLU A 235 -3.06 -37.49 -11.56
CA GLU A 235 -3.18 -36.04 -11.62
C GLU A 235 -3.11 -35.42 -10.22
N ARG A 236 -2.42 -34.28 -10.12
CA ARG A 236 -2.31 -33.47 -8.91
C ARG A 236 -3.71 -33.05 -8.43
N ALA A 237 -3.91 -33.03 -7.12
CA ALA A 237 -5.18 -32.68 -6.51
C ALA A 237 -5.66 -31.28 -6.90
N PHE A 238 -4.77 -30.28 -6.91
CA PHE A 238 -5.10 -28.94 -7.38
C PHE A 238 -5.63 -28.96 -8.82
N ASN A 239 -4.93 -29.65 -9.71
CA ASN A 239 -5.30 -29.72 -11.12
C ASN A 239 -6.65 -30.41 -11.29
N LEU A 240 -6.88 -31.51 -10.58
CA LEU A 240 -8.11 -32.31 -10.70
C LEU A 240 -9.33 -31.62 -10.07
N PHE A 241 -9.19 -31.01 -8.90
CA PHE A 241 -10.33 -30.49 -8.14
C PHE A 241 -10.57 -28.99 -8.34
N VAL A 242 -9.54 -28.22 -8.69
CA VAL A 242 -9.64 -26.77 -8.84
C VAL A 242 -9.59 -26.37 -10.31
N LEU A 243 -8.52 -26.74 -11.02
CA LEU A 243 -8.32 -26.30 -12.40
C LEU A 243 -9.21 -27.04 -13.40
N ASP A 244 -9.40 -28.35 -13.27
CA ASP A 244 -10.15 -29.15 -14.24
C ASP A 244 -11.60 -28.67 -14.45
N PRO A 245 -12.39 -28.34 -13.39
CA PRO A 245 -13.70 -27.72 -13.58
C PRO A 245 -13.63 -26.36 -14.30
N ILE A 246 -12.62 -25.53 -14.02
CA ILE A 246 -12.43 -24.22 -14.64
C ILE A 246 -12.09 -24.37 -16.12
N PHE A 247 -11.11 -25.23 -16.44
CA PHE A 247 -10.69 -25.52 -17.81
C PHE A 247 -11.84 -26.08 -18.65
N LYS A 248 -12.56 -27.08 -18.12
CA LYS A 248 -13.70 -27.68 -18.82
C LYS A 248 -14.82 -26.68 -19.06
N LEU A 249 -15.11 -25.81 -18.09
CA LEU A 249 -16.14 -24.79 -18.22
C LEU A 249 -15.77 -23.75 -19.28
N ILE A 250 -14.53 -23.26 -19.25
CA ILE A 250 -14.03 -22.29 -20.24
C ILE A 250 -13.99 -22.94 -21.64
N ASP A 251 -13.45 -24.16 -21.76
CA ASP A 251 -13.41 -24.90 -23.03
C ASP A 251 -14.81 -25.12 -23.60
N ALA A 252 -15.76 -25.56 -22.78
CA ALA A 252 -17.14 -25.80 -23.22
C ALA A 252 -17.82 -24.52 -23.72
N ILE A 253 -17.61 -23.39 -23.04
CA ILE A 253 -18.17 -22.10 -23.45
C ILE A 253 -17.51 -21.58 -24.72
N MET A 254 -16.17 -21.60 -24.79
CA MET A 254 -15.42 -21.05 -25.92
C MET A 254 -15.61 -21.87 -27.20
N ASN A 255 -15.78 -23.19 -27.07
CA ASN A 255 -16.06 -24.11 -28.18
C ASN A 255 -17.56 -24.37 -28.40
N VAL A 256 -18.44 -23.57 -27.80
CA VAL A 256 -19.90 -23.59 -28.01
C VAL A 256 -20.54 -24.98 -27.81
N LYS A 257 -20.04 -25.75 -26.83
CA LYS A 257 -20.56 -27.08 -26.47
C LYS A 257 -21.78 -26.95 -25.56
N LYS A 258 -22.92 -26.49 -26.12
CA LYS A 258 -24.13 -26.09 -25.38
C LYS A 258 -24.63 -27.14 -24.38
N ASP A 259 -24.66 -28.42 -24.77
CA ASP A 259 -25.12 -29.51 -23.89
C ASP A 259 -24.20 -29.71 -22.67
N VAL A 260 -22.89 -29.63 -22.88
CA VAL A 260 -21.88 -29.76 -21.83
C VAL A 260 -21.94 -28.56 -20.90
N THR A 261 -22.05 -27.34 -21.46
CA THR A 261 -22.18 -26.11 -20.68
C THR A 261 -23.43 -26.14 -19.82
N ALA A 262 -24.59 -26.53 -20.36
CA ALA A 262 -25.84 -26.65 -19.58
C ALA A 262 -25.70 -27.65 -18.42
N SER A 263 -25.13 -28.84 -18.68
CA SER A 263 -24.89 -29.83 -17.62
C SER A 263 -23.92 -29.34 -16.55
N MET A 264 -22.89 -28.58 -16.93
CA MET A 264 -21.95 -28.00 -15.97
C MET A 264 -22.58 -26.89 -15.14
N LEU A 265 -23.36 -26.00 -15.75
CA LEU A 265 -24.05 -24.93 -15.03
C LEU A 265 -25.00 -25.50 -13.96
N GLU A 266 -25.73 -26.58 -14.29
CA GLU A 266 -26.60 -27.28 -13.34
C GLU A 266 -25.80 -27.89 -12.18
N LYS A 267 -24.72 -28.62 -12.47
CA LYS A 267 -23.85 -29.24 -11.45
C LYS A 267 -23.18 -28.21 -10.53
N LEU A 268 -22.89 -27.02 -11.06
CA LEU A 268 -22.28 -25.91 -10.33
C LEU A 268 -23.32 -24.99 -9.69
N GLN A 269 -24.63 -25.27 -9.86
CA GLN A 269 -25.75 -24.47 -9.35
C GLN A 269 -25.73 -23.01 -9.82
N ILE A 270 -25.29 -22.77 -11.05
CA ILE A 270 -25.20 -21.43 -11.64
C ILE A 270 -26.48 -21.15 -12.44
N THR A 271 -27.20 -20.10 -12.05
CA THR A 271 -28.42 -19.67 -12.74
C THR A 271 -28.14 -18.46 -13.64
N LEU A 272 -28.51 -18.56 -14.92
CA LEU A 272 -28.43 -17.48 -15.90
C LEU A 272 -29.80 -16.82 -16.13
N LYS A 273 -29.80 -15.49 -16.25
CA LYS A 273 -30.96 -14.69 -16.64
C LYS A 273 -31.25 -14.86 -18.14
N SER A 274 -32.43 -14.43 -18.59
CA SER A 274 -32.85 -14.62 -19.98
C SER A 274 -31.90 -13.97 -20.99
N ASP A 275 -31.49 -12.73 -20.72
CA ASP A 275 -30.54 -11.95 -21.51
C ASP A 275 -29.12 -12.53 -21.50
N GLU A 276 -28.72 -13.16 -20.38
CA GLU A 276 -27.40 -13.78 -20.25
C GLU A 276 -27.31 -15.12 -20.99
N LYS A 277 -28.43 -15.81 -21.24
CA LYS A 277 -28.47 -17.07 -21.99
C LYS A 277 -28.20 -16.89 -23.47
N ASP A 278 -28.47 -15.70 -24.00
CA ASP A 278 -28.26 -15.35 -25.39
C ASP A 278 -26.79 -14.95 -25.69
N LEU A 279 -25.97 -14.76 -24.65
CA LEU A 279 -24.56 -14.48 -24.81
C LEU A 279 -23.78 -15.73 -25.25
N GLU A 280 -22.77 -15.55 -26.08
CA GLU A 280 -21.84 -16.62 -26.50
C GLU A 280 -20.38 -16.17 -26.36
N GLY A 281 -19.45 -17.13 -26.34
CA GLY A 281 -18.01 -16.86 -26.29
C GLY A 281 -17.55 -16.11 -25.02
N LYS A 282 -16.65 -15.12 -25.19
CA LYS A 282 -16.03 -14.37 -24.07
C LYS A 282 -17.06 -13.65 -23.17
N PRO A 283 -18.10 -12.97 -23.69
CA PRO A 283 -19.17 -12.40 -22.86
C PRO A 283 -19.86 -13.41 -21.94
N LEU A 284 -20.23 -14.58 -22.46
CA LEU A 284 -20.84 -15.65 -21.66
C LEU A 284 -19.88 -16.17 -20.60
N MET A 285 -18.62 -16.41 -20.98
CA MET A 285 -17.58 -16.86 -20.05
C MET A 285 -17.41 -15.87 -18.89
N LYS A 286 -17.37 -14.56 -19.17
CA LYS A 286 -17.25 -13.52 -18.14
C LYS A 286 -18.40 -13.60 -17.14
N VAL A 287 -19.65 -13.71 -17.60
CA VAL A 287 -20.83 -13.79 -16.73
C VAL A 287 -20.82 -15.08 -15.90
N VAL A 288 -20.57 -16.21 -16.54
CA VAL A 288 -20.57 -17.52 -15.89
C VAL A 288 -19.48 -17.60 -14.82
N MET A 289 -18.24 -17.19 -15.13
CA MET A 289 -17.13 -17.22 -14.18
C MET A 289 -17.36 -16.27 -13.00
N LYS A 290 -17.91 -15.07 -13.25
CA LYS A 290 -18.25 -14.11 -12.20
C LYS A 290 -19.31 -14.63 -11.23
N LYS A 291 -20.25 -15.48 -11.70
CA LYS A 291 -21.24 -16.16 -10.85
C LYS A 291 -20.68 -17.40 -10.15
N PHE A 292 -19.74 -18.09 -10.80
CA PHE A 292 -19.13 -19.30 -10.26
C PHE A 292 -18.17 -19.00 -9.09
N LEU A 293 -17.31 -18.00 -9.29
CA LEU A 293 -16.24 -17.60 -8.37
C LEU A 293 -16.14 -16.07 -8.32
N PRO A 294 -17.09 -15.39 -7.64
CA PRO A 294 -17.08 -13.93 -7.57
C PRO A 294 -15.81 -13.40 -6.91
N ALA A 295 -15.06 -12.54 -7.61
CA ALA A 295 -13.79 -12.02 -7.09
C ALA A 295 -13.96 -11.24 -5.77
N GLY A 296 -15.05 -10.49 -5.64
CA GLY A 296 -15.35 -9.73 -4.42
C GLY A 296 -15.43 -10.61 -3.18
N ASP A 297 -16.07 -11.78 -3.29
CA ASP A 297 -16.28 -12.68 -2.16
C ASP A 297 -14.97 -13.32 -1.72
N ALA A 298 -14.22 -13.87 -2.68
CA ALA A 298 -12.93 -14.50 -2.39
C ALA A 298 -11.94 -13.53 -1.72
N LEU A 299 -11.87 -12.30 -2.22
CA LEU A 299 -10.92 -11.30 -1.74
C LEU A 299 -11.35 -10.67 -0.41
N LEU A 300 -12.62 -10.35 -0.21
CA LEU A 300 -13.10 -9.78 1.06
C LEU A 300 -13.01 -10.79 2.20
N GLU A 301 -13.35 -12.06 1.94
CA GLU A 301 -13.15 -13.14 2.92
C GLU A 301 -11.67 -13.28 3.28
N MET A 302 -10.78 -13.32 2.28
CA MET A 302 -9.34 -13.41 2.51
C MET A 302 -8.81 -12.24 3.35
N ILE A 303 -9.27 -11.01 3.07
CA ILE A 303 -8.91 -9.81 3.82
C ILE A 303 -9.36 -9.94 5.29
N VAL A 304 -10.61 -10.29 5.54
CA VAL A 304 -11.18 -10.36 6.89
C VAL A 304 -10.52 -11.47 7.73
N ILE A 305 -10.20 -12.61 7.13
CA ILE A 305 -9.61 -13.74 7.86
C ILE A 305 -8.14 -13.49 8.20
N HIS A 306 -7.37 -12.93 7.27
CA HIS A 306 -5.91 -12.93 7.37
C HIS A 306 -5.29 -11.59 7.72
N LEU A 307 -5.92 -10.45 7.36
CA LEU A 307 -5.37 -9.15 7.69
C LEU A 307 -5.72 -8.75 9.14
N PRO A 308 -4.77 -8.09 9.85
CA PRO A 308 -4.98 -7.71 11.24
C PRO A 308 -5.90 -6.49 11.33
N SER A 309 -6.76 -6.47 12.35
CA SER A 309 -7.47 -5.27 12.77
C SER A 309 -6.51 -4.22 13.36
N PRO A 310 -6.89 -2.93 13.40
CA PRO A 310 -6.16 -1.88 14.12
C PRO A 310 -5.73 -2.27 15.53
N MET A 311 -6.63 -2.87 16.31
CA MET A 311 -6.39 -3.32 17.69
C MET A 311 -5.26 -4.37 17.77
N THR A 312 -5.15 -5.22 16.76
CA THR A 312 -4.09 -6.24 16.68
C THR A 312 -2.79 -5.62 16.14
N ALA A 313 -2.90 -4.80 15.09
CA ALA A 313 -1.77 -4.21 14.39
C ALA A 313 -0.98 -3.22 15.26
N GLN A 314 -1.67 -2.33 15.97
CA GLN A 314 -1.02 -1.29 16.75
C GLN A 314 -0.17 -1.86 17.90
N LYS A 315 -0.55 -3.02 18.47
CA LYS A 315 0.22 -3.68 19.55
C LYS A 315 1.66 -3.99 19.19
N TYR A 316 1.94 -4.28 17.92
CA TYR A 316 3.28 -4.62 17.45
C TYR A 316 3.89 -3.53 16.55
N ARG A 317 3.16 -2.43 16.28
CA ARG A 317 3.62 -1.31 15.46
C ARG A 317 3.86 -0.03 16.25
N TYR A 318 3.32 0.11 17.46
CA TYR A 318 3.39 1.38 18.21
C TYR A 318 4.84 1.86 18.44
N ASP A 319 5.78 0.95 18.66
CA ASP A 319 7.21 1.21 18.86
C ASP A 319 7.91 1.74 17.59
N THR A 320 7.44 1.34 16.40
CA THR A 320 7.98 1.87 15.13
C THR A 320 7.29 3.17 14.70
N LEU A 321 6.04 3.36 15.12
CA LEU A 321 5.22 4.52 14.76
C LEU A 321 5.47 5.74 15.63
N TYR A 322 5.75 5.58 16.93
CA TYR A 322 5.87 6.68 17.88
C TYR A 322 7.33 6.96 18.25
N GLU A 323 7.75 8.24 18.23
CA GLU A 323 9.14 8.62 18.55
C GLU A 323 9.41 8.76 20.06
N GLY A 324 8.35 8.80 20.88
CA GLY A 324 8.49 8.99 22.32
C GLY A 324 8.77 7.69 23.10
N PRO A 325 8.93 7.81 24.43
CA PRO A 325 9.10 6.65 25.31
C PRO A 325 7.93 5.67 25.21
N THR A 326 8.22 4.37 25.23
CA THR A 326 7.20 3.30 25.09
C THR A 326 6.30 3.14 26.32
N ASP A 327 6.68 3.74 27.45
CA ASP A 327 5.97 3.75 28.71
C ASP A 327 5.10 5.00 28.92
N ASP A 328 5.11 5.96 27.98
CA ASP A 328 4.28 7.16 28.10
C ASP A 328 2.80 6.91 27.78
N GLU A 329 1.93 7.82 28.23
CA GLU A 329 0.48 7.68 28.07
C GLU A 329 0.03 7.59 26.60
N CYS A 330 0.74 8.24 25.69
CA CYS A 330 0.42 8.26 24.26
C CYS A 330 0.82 6.93 23.62
N ALA A 331 2.01 6.41 23.91
CA ALA A 331 2.49 5.12 23.44
C ALA A 331 1.59 3.99 23.91
N VAL A 332 1.19 3.98 25.18
CA VAL A 332 0.26 3.00 25.75
C VAL A 332 -1.10 3.10 25.07
N ALA A 333 -1.64 4.31 24.89
CA ALA A 333 -2.93 4.51 24.25
C ALA A 333 -2.92 4.11 22.76
N ILE A 334 -1.82 4.36 22.05
CA ILE A 334 -1.61 3.88 20.67
C ILE A 334 -1.53 2.35 20.66
N ARG A 335 -0.71 1.73 21.52
CA ARG A 335 -0.58 0.26 21.57
C ARG A 335 -1.92 -0.44 21.77
N ASP A 336 -2.75 0.11 22.64
CA ASP A 336 -4.04 -0.49 23.03
C ASP A 336 -5.20 -0.01 22.14
N CYS A 337 -4.93 0.88 21.17
CA CYS A 337 -5.93 1.52 20.30
C CYS A 337 -7.10 2.09 21.12
N ASP A 338 -6.77 2.76 22.23
CA ASP A 338 -7.75 3.22 23.22
C ASP A 338 -8.46 4.49 22.74
N SER A 339 -9.78 4.40 22.54
CA SER A 339 -10.62 5.52 22.10
C SER A 339 -10.86 6.58 23.20
N ASN A 340 -10.61 6.24 24.47
CA ASN A 340 -10.75 7.16 25.60
C ASN A 340 -9.41 7.78 26.03
N GLY A 341 -8.30 7.33 25.46
CA GLY A 341 -6.96 7.84 25.72
C GLY A 341 -6.70 9.22 25.11
N PRO A 342 -5.46 9.75 25.23
CA PRO A 342 -5.05 10.96 24.54
C PRO A 342 -5.24 10.81 23.04
N LEU A 343 -5.74 11.87 22.40
CA LEU A 343 -5.89 11.89 20.95
C LEU A 343 -4.51 11.82 20.30
N MET A 344 -4.29 10.88 19.39
CA MET A 344 -3.10 10.81 18.55
C MET A 344 -3.55 10.51 17.12
N ILE A 345 -3.33 11.46 16.21
CA ILE A 345 -3.64 11.32 14.78
C ILE A 345 -2.37 11.55 13.98
N TYR A 346 -2.07 10.67 13.04
CA TYR A 346 -1.07 10.94 12.01
C TYR A 346 -1.75 11.46 10.75
N ILE A 347 -1.35 12.65 10.29
CA ILE A 347 -1.73 13.14 8.98
C ILE A 347 -0.70 12.67 7.97
N SER A 348 -1.17 11.89 7.00
CA SER A 348 -0.32 11.28 5.98
C SER A 348 -0.19 12.17 4.74
N LYS A 349 -1.30 12.74 4.27
CA LYS A 349 -1.32 13.60 3.08
C LYS A 349 -2.43 14.65 3.14
N MET A 350 -2.30 15.65 2.27
CA MET A 350 -3.32 16.65 2.03
C MET A 350 -4.08 16.31 0.75
N VAL A 351 -5.39 16.11 0.86
CA VAL A 351 -6.25 15.79 -0.26
C VAL A 351 -6.92 17.08 -0.75
N PRO A 352 -6.78 17.44 -2.04
CA PRO A 352 -7.43 18.62 -2.58
C PRO A 352 -8.95 18.49 -2.53
N THR A 353 -9.64 19.57 -2.20
CA THR A 353 -11.10 19.62 -2.18
C THR A 353 -11.66 20.19 -3.48
N SER A 354 -12.96 20.00 -3.73
CA SER A 354 -13.66 20.71 -4.81
C SER A 354 -13.64 22.23 -4.63
N ASP A 355 -13.54 22.68 -3.38
CA ASP A 355 -13.45 24.08 -3.00
C ASP A 355 -12.00 24.55 -3.19
N LYS A 356 -11.72 25.06 -4.39
CA LYS A 356 -10.40 25.51 -4.84
C LYS A 356 -9.64 26.27 -3.74
N GLY A 357 -8.48 25.74 -3.36
CA GLY A 357 -7.56 26.36 -2.39
C GLY A 357 -7.68 25.87 -0.95
N ARG A 358 -8.60 24.94 -0.64
CA ARG A 358 -8.63 24.22 0.64
C ARG A 358 -8.27 22.76 0.47
N PHE A 359 -7.65 22.21 1.50
CA PHE A 359 -7.26 20.80 1.56
C PHE A 359 -7.90 20.11 2.76
N TYR A 360 -8.25 18.84 2.58
CA TYR A 360 -8.54 17.93 3.68
C TYR A 360 -7.25 17.27 4.13
N ALA A 361 -7.00 17.28 5.43
CA ALA A 361 -5.91 16.51 5.99
C ALA A 361 -6.37 15.07 6.17
N PHE A 362 -5.81 14.18 5.38
CA PHE A 362 -6.11 12.75 5.41
C PHE A 362 -5.13 12.04 6.33
N GLY A 363 -5.67 11.27 7.28
CA GLY A 363 -4.87 10.63 8.29
C GLY A 363 -5.60 9.50 8.99
N ARG A 364 -4.98 9.01 10.06
CA ARG A 364 -5.51 7.94 10.91
C ARG A 364 -5.47 8.33 12.37
N VAL A 365 -6.57 8.08 13.06
CA VAL A 365 -6.66 8.17 14.53
C VAL A 365 -6.07 6.90 15.11
N PHE A 366 -4.93 7.01 15.79
CA PHE A 366 -4.27 5.88 16.46
C PHE A 366 -4.80 5.69 17.88
N SER A 367 -5.07 6.78 18.60
CA SER A 367 -5.69 6.76 19.93
C SER A 367 -6.59 7.97 20.14
N GLY A 368 -7.48 7.88 21.14
CA GLY A 368 -8.49 8.88 21.46
C GLY A 368 -9.64 8.94 20.46
N THR A 369 -10.48 9.96 20.60
CA THR A 369 -11.61 10.22 19.70
C THR A 369 -11.56 11.67 19.24
N VAL A 370 -11.58 11.88 17.93
CA VAL A 370 -11.57 13.23 17.33
C VAL A 370 -12.99 13.74 17.15
N ARG A 371 -13.23 15.02 17.45
CA ARG A 371 -14.54 15.67 17.31
C ARG A 371 -14.43 17.03 16.61
N GLY A 372 -15.49 17.43 15.91
CA GLY A 372 -15.63 18.80 15.42
C GLY A 372 -15.60 19.82 16.57
N GLY A 373 -14.89 20.93 16.41
CA GLY A 373 -14.71 21.98 17.41
C GLY A 373 -13.63 21.70 18.47
N GLN A 374 -13.10 20.48 18.53
CA GLN A 374 -12.08 20.09 19.53
C GLN A 374 -10.79 20.88 19.33
N LYS A 375 -10.27 21.47 20.42
CA LYS A 375 -8.98 22.17 20.43
C LYS A 375 -7.85 21.14 20.50
N VAL A 376 -6.95 21.19 19.53
CA VAL A 376 -5.85 20.23 19.37
C VAL A 376 -4.52 20.94 19.18
N ARG A 377 -3.44 20.21 19.43
CA ARG A 377 -2.07 20.59 19.16
C ARG A 377 -1.68 19.95 17.82
N ILE A 378 -1.28 20.79 16.87
CA ILE A 378 -0.79 20.40 15.55
C ILE A 378 0.73 20.51 15.61
N GLN A 379 1.40 19.36 15.61
CA GLN A 379 2.85 19.23 15.64
C GLN A 379 3.33 18.95 14.22
N GLY A 380 4.14 19.84 13.68
CA GLY A 380 4.79 19.61 12.40
C GLY A 380 5.95 18.60 12.51
N PRO A 381 6.56 18.22 11.38
CA PRO A 381 7.57 17.16 11.31
C PRO A 381 8.78 17.36 12.23
N ASN A 382 9.15 18.62 12.51
CA ASN A 382 10.36 18.96 13.26
C ASN A 382 10.08 19.35 14.72
N TYR A 383 8.82 19.23 15.16
CA TYR A 383 8.45 19.52 16.55
C TYR A 383 9.27 18.68 17.54
N THR A 384 9.69 19.31 18.63
CA THR A 384 10.34 18.66 19.77
C THR A 384 9.60 19.01 21.05
N PRO A 385 9.28 18.03 21.92
CA PRO A 385 8.58 18.29 23.17
C PRO A 385 9.26 19.38 24.01
N GLY A 386 8.44 20.30 24.53
CA GLY A 386 8.90 21.46 25.30
C GLY A 386 9.28 22.69 24.48
N LYS A 387 9.47 22.57 23.15
CA LYS A 387 9.68 23.74 22.27
C LYS A 387 8.36 24.23 21.68
N LYS A 388 8.36 25.50 21.25
CA LYS A 388 7.23 26.13 20.52
C LYS A 388 7.40 26.10 19.01
N GLU A 389 8.56 25.68 18.54
CA GLU A 389 8.87 25.57 17.11
C GLU A 389 8.01 24.45 16.49
N ASP A 390 7.45 24.74 15.32
CA ASP A 390 6.60 23.80 14.57
C ASP A 390 5.38 23.27 15.36
N LEU A 391 4.84 24.10 16.26
CA LEU A 391 3.67 23.80 17.08
C LEU A 391 2.58 24.85 16.91
N PHE A 392 1.36 24.40 16.58
CA PHE A 392 0.17 25.25 16.52
C PHE A 392 -0.96 24.68 17.37
N VAL A 393 -1.70 25.54 18.06
CA VAL A 393 -2.87 25.13 18.85
C VAL A 393 -4.12 25.74 18.24
N LYS A 394 -4.97 24.89 17.65
CA LYS A 394 -6.14 25.29 16.87
C LYS A 394 -7.28 24.30 17.06
N SER A 395 -8.49 24.72 16.73
CA SER A 395 -9.67 23.84 16.76
C SER A 395 -9.88 23.19 15.41
N ILE A 396 -10.19 21.89 15.42
CA ILE A 396 -10.65 21.16 14.23
C ILE A 396 -12.03 21.68 13.85
N GLN A 397 -12.25 22.07 12.60
CA GLN A 397 -13.55 22.60 12.20
C GLN A 397 -14.57 21.50 12.00
N ARG A 398 -14.21 20.48 11.22
CA ARG A 398 -15.07 19.32 10.91
C ARG A 398 -14.24 18.06 10.76
N VAL A 399 -14.90 16.94 11.05
CA VAL A 399 -14.40 15.58 10.82
C VAL A 399 -15.21 15.02 9.65
N VAL A 400 -14.55 14.40 8.68
CA VAL A 400 -15.19 13.84 7.49
C VAL A 400 -14.71 12.42 7.19
N LEU A 401 -15.61 11.59 6.70
CA LEU A 401 -15.31 10.31 6.08
C LEU A 401 -15.04 10.52 4.58
N MET A 402 -13.95 9.96 4.08
CA MET A 402 -13.60 10.01 2.67
C MET A 402 -14.16 8.75 1.98
N MET A 403 -15.11 8.93 1.08
CA MET A 403 -15.77 7.85 0.32
C MET A 403 -15.47 8.03 -1.18
N GLY A 404 -14.20 7.82 -1.55
CA GLY A 404 -13.73 8.06 -2.91
C GLY A 404 -13.83 9.54 -3.28
N ARG A 405 -14.79 9.88 -4.14
CA ARG A 405 -15.01 11.25 -4.63
C ARG A 405 -15.92 12.08 -3.74
N THR A 406 -16.70 11.44 -2.87
CA THR A 406 -17.63 12.10 -1.97
C THR A 406 -17.08 12.14 -0.56
N VAL A 407 -17.47 13.16 0.19
CA VAL A 407 -17.14 13.28 1.61
C VAL A 407 -18.41 13.35 2.42
N GLU A 408 -18.42 12.66 3.55
CA GLU A 408 -19.54 12.65 4.49
C GLU A 408 -19.07 13.26 5.81
N SER A 409 -19.87 14.14 6.40
CA SER A 409 -19.50 14.75 7.69
C SER A 409 -19.82 13.80 8.84
N LEU A 410 -18.89 13.70 9.79
CA LEU A 410 -19.05 12.91 11.02
C LEU A 410 -19.04 13.86 12.23
N ASP A 411 -19.78 13.47 13.27
CA ASP A 411 -19.73 14.17 14.57
C ASP A 411 -18.42 13.87 15.30
N ASP A 412 -18.03 12.59 15.29
CA ASP A 412 -16.79 12.09 15.89
C ASP A 412 -16.22 10.88 15.14
N CYS A 413 -14.94 10.60 15.38
CA CYS A 413 -14.26 9.43 14.83
C CYS A 413 -13.30 8.83 15.88
N PRO A 414 -13.52 7.57 16.31
CA PRO A 414 -12.71 6.94 17.36
C PRO A 414 -11.42 6.32 16.81
N ALA A 415 -10.55 5.91 17.73
CA ALA A 415 -9.27 5.24 17.45
C ALA A 415 -9.41 4.04 16.52
N GLY A 416 -8.38 3.82 15.70
CA GLY A 416 -8.29 2.76 14.71
C GLY A 416 -8.79 3.13 13.32
N ASN A 417 -9.50 4.25 13.17
CA ASN A 417 -10.13 4.65 11.91
C ASN A 417 -9.32 5.67 11.10
N ILE A 418 -9.53 5.62 9.78
CA ILE A 418 -9.04 6.62 8.84
C ILE A 418 -10.03 7.78 8.77
N VAL A 419 -9.52 9.00 8.70
CA VAL A 419 -10.33 10.21 8.81
C VAL A 419 -9.79 11.35 7.95
N GLY A 420 -10.70 12.19 7.45
CA GLY A 420 -10.38 13.49 6.89
C GLY A 420 -10.68 14.61 7.90
N LEU A 421 -9.78 15.57 8.04
CA LEU A 421 -9.95 16.73 8.92
C LEU A 421 -9.97 18.02 8.11
N VAL A 422 -10.87 18.93 8.51
CA VAL A 422 -11.04 20.25 7.89
C VAL A 422 -10.55 21.35 8.83
N GLY A 423 -9.82 22.33 8.29
CA GLY A 423 -9.41 23.54 9.02
C GLY A 423 -7.99 23.50 9.62
N ILE A 424 -7.19 22.51 9.26
CA ILE A 424 -5.79 22.39 9.71
C ILE A 424 -4.75 22.67 8.61
N ASP A 425 -5.21 22.87 7.37
CA ASP A 425 -4.41 23.01 6.14
C ASP A 425 -3.51 24.25 6.08
N GLN A 426 -3.79 25.25 6.92
CA GLN A 426 -2.96 26.44 7.06
C GLN A 426 -1.74 26.23 7.95
N PHE A 427 -1.81 25.27 8.88
CA PHE A 427 -0.80 25.07 9.93
C PHE A 427 0.10 23.86 9.67
N LEU A 428 -0.32 22.99 8.75
CA LEU A 428 0.44 21.81 8.38
C LEU A 428 0.73 21.84 6.88
N LEU A 429 1.98 21.58 6.51
CA LEU A 429 2.41 21.58 5.11
C LEU A 429 2.12 20.24 4.41
N LYS A 430 2.59 19.13 4.97
CA LYS A 430 2.50 17.79 4.34
C LYS A 430 1.98 16.75 5.32
N SER A 431 2.84 16.33 6.24
CA SER A 431 2.54 15.36 7.29
C SER A 431 2.78 15.98 8.66
N GLY A 432 2.21 15.36 9.69
CA GLY A 432 2.39 15.79 11.06
C GLY A 432 1.53 15.00 12.03
N THR A 433 1.74 15.31 13.30
CA THR A 433 1.04 14.66 14.41
C THR A 433 0.04 15.62 15.01
N ILE A 434 -1.20 15.16 15.24
CA ILE A 434 -2.21 15.93 15.95
C ILE A 434 -2.49 15.23 17.26
N THR A 435 -2.47 15.99 18.35
CA THR A 435 -2.64 15.45 19.69
C THR A 435 -3.37 16.39 20.64
N THR A 436 -3.96 15.83 21.69
CA THR A 436 -4.47 16.59 22.84
C THR A 436 -3.49 16.63 24.01
N SER A 437 -2.47 15.77 24.03
CA SER A 437 -1.51 15.70 25.14
C SER A 437 -0.36 16.70 24.96
N GLU A 438 0.10 17.30 26.07
CA GLU A 438 1.22 18.24 26.05
C GLU A 438 2.58 17.54 26.01
N THR A 439 2.65 16.31 26.53
CA THR A 439 3.86 15.48 26.63
C THR A 439 4.06 14.60 25.40
N ALA A 440 3.11 14.59 24.48
CA ALA A 440 3.16 13.81 23.25
C ALA A 440 4.38 14.17 22.38
N HIS A 441 5.07 13.12 21.95
CA HIS A 441 6.09 13.17 20.91
C HIS A 441 5.42 13.02 19.53
N ASN A 442 6.20 13.31 18.49
CA ASN A 442 5.75 13.09 17.13
C ASN A 442 5.60 11.59 16.83
N LEU A 443 4.61 11.26 16.02
CA LEU A 443 4.63 10.03 15.24
C LEU A 443 5.73 10.18 14.17
N LYS A 444 6.51 9.12 13.97
CA LYS A 444 7.70 9.10 13.14
C LYS A 444 7.37 9.56 11.73
N VAL A 445 8.15 10.50 11.20
CA VAL A 445 7.93 11.00 9.83
C VAL A 445 8.26 9.90 8.82
N MET A 446 7.54 9.89 7.70
CA MET A 446 7.78 8.95 6.60
C MET A 446 9.15 9.18 5.97
N LYS A 447 9.88 8.09 5.72
CA LYS A 447 11.05 8.10 4.85
C LYS A 447 10.61 7.80 3.43
N PHE A 448 10.59 8.81 2.57
CA PHE A 448 10.33 8.59 1.15
C PHE A 448 11.50 7.81 0.54
N SER A 449 11.19 6.71 -0.14
CA SER A 449 12.23 5.90 -0.79
C SER A 449 12.82 6.54 -2.04
N VAL A 450 12.17 7.61 -2.55
CA VAL A 450 12.60 8.32 -3.75
C VAL A 450 12.73 9.80 -3.42
N SER A 451 13.87 10.36 -3.83
CA SER A 451 14.13 11.79 -3.74
C SER A 451 13.72 12.49 -5.04
N PRO A 452 13.26 13.74 -4.97
CA PRO A 452 12.93 14.52 -6.17
C PRO A 452 14.22 14.99 -6.85
N VAL A 453 14.66 14.24 -7.86
CA VAL A 453 15.95 14.46 -8.56
C VAL A 453 15.82 15.26 -9.85
N VAL A 454 14.64 15.23 -10.49
CA VAL A 454 14.40 15.94 -11.75
C VAL A 454 13.82 17.31 -11.43
N GLN A 455 14.48 18.37 -11.89
CA GLN A 455 14.12 19.75 -11.58
C GLN A 455 13.88 20.56 -12.85
N VAL A 456 12.90 21.45 -12.82
CA VAL A 456 12.66 22.43 -13.89
C VAL A 456 12.48 23.82 -13.31
N ALA A 457 12.97 24.83 -14.03
CA ALA A 457 12.63 26.22 -13.78
C ALA A 457 11.24 26.52 -14.35
N VAL A 458 10.41 27.22 -13.56
CA VAL A 458 9.04 27.59 -13.93
C VAL A 458 8.86 29.09 -13.81
N GLU A 459 8.37 29.70 -14.88
CA GLU A 459 8.09 31.14 -14.94
C GLU A 459 6.68 31.40 -15.44
N VAL A 460 6.10 32.55 -15.10
CA VAL A 460 4.84 33.00 -15.69
C VAL A 460 5.07 33.62 -17.07
N LYS A 461 4.18 33.37 -18.04
CA LYS A 461 4.24 34.07 -19.34
C LYS A 461 4.02 35.58 -19.20
N ASN A 462 3.29 36.00 -18.18
CA ASN A 462 2.97 37.39 -17.90
C ASN A 462 3.43 37.76 -16.48
N ALA A 463 4.28 38.78 -16.36
CA ALA A 463 4.88 39.17 -15.08
C ALA A 463 3.84 39.55 -13.99
N ASN A 464 2.67 40.04 -14.40
CA ASN A 464 1.59 40.40 -13.47
C ASN A 464 1.00 39.19 -12.72
N ASP A 465 1.18 37.98 -13.25
CA ASP A 465 0.66 36.74 -12.66
C ASP A 465 1.64 36.09 -11.66
N LEU A 466 2.82 36.67 -11.43
CA LEU A 466 3.82 36.15 -10.50
C LEU A 466 3.27 35.86 -9.09
N PRO A 467 2.42 36.70 -8.47
CA PRO A 467 1.84 36.38 -7.17
C PRO A 467 0.98 35.11 -7.17
N LYS A 468 0.29 34.81 -8.29
CA LYS A 468 -0.51 33.59 -8.44
C LYS A 468 0.38 32.37 -8.59
N LEU A 469 1.51 32.47 -9.29
CA LEU A 469 2.49 31.40 -9.38
C LEU A 469 3.06 31.05 -8.01
N VAL A 470 3.47 32.05 -7.22
CA VAL A 470 4.03 31.82 -5.87
C VAL A 470 3.01 31.12 -4.96
N GLU A 471 1.74 31.55 -5.01
CA GLU A 471 0.67 30.89 -4.25
C GLU A 471 0.35 29.49 -4.79
N GLY A 472 0.37 29.30 -6.11
CA GLY A 472 0.20 28.00 -6.76
C GLY A 472 1.30 27.00 -6.38
N LEU A 473 2.56 27.43 -6.35
CA LEU A 473 3.70 26.63 -5.91
C LEU A 473 3.57 26.17 -4.46
N LYS A 474 3.09 27.05 -3.57
CA LYS A 474 2.79 26.68 -2.18
C LYS A 474 1.71 25.60 -2.10
N ARG A 475 0.67 25.69 -2.93
CA ARG A 475 -0.41 24.69 -2.98
C ARG A 475 0.06 23.36 -3.55
N LEU A 476 0.85 23.39 -4.62
CA LEU A 476 1.44 22.21 -5.22
C LEU A 476 2.31 21.46 -4.20
N SER A 477 3.20 22.19 -3.51
CA SER A 477 4.07 21.63 -2.47
C SER A 477 3.30 21.04 -1.28
N LYS A 478 2.09 21.54 -0.99
CA LYS A 478 1.20 20.93 0.02
C LYS A 478 0.48 19.68 -0.48
N SER A 479 0.09 19.67 -1.76
CA SER A 479 -0.72 18.58 -2.32
C SER A 479 0.07 17.30 -2.56
N ASP A 480 1.34 17.42 -2.95
CA ASP A 480 2.20 16.28 -3.26
C ASP A 480 3.24 16.06 -2.15
N PRO A 481 3.32 14.86 -1.55
CA PRO A 481 4.27 14.58 -0.48
C PRO A 481 5.75 14.70 -0.89
N CYS A 482 6.11 14.42 -2.15
CA CYS A 482 7.49 14.38 -2.64
C CYS A 482 7.94 15.68 -3.30
N VAL A 483 7.03 16.41 -3.96
CA VAL A 483 7.40 17.63 -4.69
C VAL A 483 8.06 18.66 -3.77
N LEU A 484 9.15 19.23 -4.27
CA LEU A 484 9.79 20.40 -3.67
C LEU A 484 9.63 21.59 -4.59
N CYS A 485 9.13 22.69 -4.05
CA CYS A 485 9.05 23.97 -4.73
C CYS A 485 9.85 24.98 -3.92
N TYR A 486 10.86 25.59 -4.53
CA TYR A 486 11.70 26.61 -3.89
C TYR A 486 12.17 27.63 -4.90
N THR A 487 12.61 28.78 -4.42
CA THR A 487 13.30 29.79 -5.24
C THR A 487 14.80 29.56 -5.11
N SER A 488 15.49 29.41 -6.23
CA SER A 488 16.95 29.29 -6.29
C SER A 488 17.61 30.62 -5.89
N GLU A 489 18.91 30.57 -5.61
CA GLU A 489 19.71 31.79 -5.37
C GLU A 489 19.79 32.69 -6.62
N SER A 490 19.62 32.12 -7.82
CA SER A 490 19.50 32.86 -9.09
C SER A 490 18.17 33.62 -9.21
N GLY A 491 17.20 33.39 -8.33
CA GLY A 491 15.87 33.99 -8.36
C GLY A 491 14.84 33.23 -9.20
N GLU A 492 15.21 32.06 -9.73
CA GLU A 492 14.32 31.20 -10.51
C GLU A 492 13.43 30.35 -9.58
N HIS A 493 12.18 30.12 -9.96
CA HIS A 493 11.32 29.20 -9.23
C HIS A 493 11.51 27.78 -9.75
N ILE A 494 11.98 26.89 -8.88
CA ILE A 494 12.28 25.51 -9.21
C ILE A 494 11.16 24.59 -8.69
N VAL A 495 10.72 23.68 -9.55
CA VAL A 495 9.87 22.54 -9.19
C VAL A 495 10.68 21.26 -9.38
N ALA A 496 10.83 20.49 -8.31
CA ALA A 496 11.54 19.22 -8.31
C ALA A 496 10.56 18.06 -8.06
N GLY A 497 10.63 17.04 -8.91
CA GLY A 497 9.82 15.82 -8.85
C GLY A 497 10.67 14.55 -8.86
N ALA A 498 10.05 13.43 -8.54
CA ALA A 498 10.71 12.12 -8.48
C ALA A 498 11.18 11.62 -9.86
N GLY A 499 10.45 11.98 -10.92
CA GLY A 499 10.70 11.55 -12.29
C GLY A 499 10.00 12.47 -13.29
N GLU A 500 10.23 12.22 -14.58
CA GLU A 500 9.71 13.05 -15.68
C GLU A 500 8.18 13.06 -15.73
N LEU A 501 7.54 11.89 -15.63
CA LEU A 501 6.08 11.77 -15.68
C LEU A 501 5.43 12.46 -14.48
N HIS A 502 6.01 12.32 -13.30
CA HIS A 502 5.52 13.02 -12.11
C HIS A 502 5.64 14.55 -12.26
N LEU A 503 6.75 15.03 -12.83
CA LEU A 503 6.93 16.46 -13.06
C LEU A 503 5.96 17.00 -14.12
N GLU A 504 5.72 16.28 -15.23
CA GLU A 504 4.72 16.62 -16.24
C GLU A 504 3.34 16.85 -15.61
N ILE A 505 2.90 15.92 -14.75
CA ILE A 505 1.61 16.00 -14.05
C ILE A 505 1.59 17.16 -13.05
N CYS A 506 2.67 17.38 -12.31
CA CYS A 506 2.74 18.49 -11.34
C CYS A 506 2.70 19.85 -12.03
N LEU A 507 3.36 20.00 -13.17
CA LEU A 507 3.34 21.24 -13.95
C LEU A 507 1.95 21.50 -14.53
N LYS A 508 1.27 20.44 -14.99
CA LYS A 508 -0.12 20.54 -15.44
C LYS A 508 -1.06 20.93 -14.29
N ASP A 509 -0.95 20.28 -13.12
CA ASP A 509 -1.72 20.64 -11.92
C ASP A 509 -1.42 22.09 -11.50
N LEU A 510 -0.17 22.55 -11.64
CA LEU A 510 0.22 23.93 -11.36
C LEU A 510 -0.44 24.93 -12.32
N GLU A 511 -0.39 24.68 -13.62
CA GLU A 511 -0.93 25.55 -14.67
C GLU A 511 -2.47 25.59 -14.66
N GLU A 512 -3.14 24.44 -14.52
CA GLU A 512 -4.60 24.31 -14.67
C GLU A 512 -5.36 24.49 -13.35
N ASP A 513 -4.87 23.92 -12.26
CA ASP A 513 -5.62 23.84 -10.99
C ASP A 513 -5.15 24.84 -9.94
N HIS A 514 -3.83 24.94 -9.70
CA HIS A 514 -3.29 25.69 -8.57
C HIS A 514 -3.05 27.17 -8.85
N ALA A 515 -2.24 27.49 -9.86
CA ALA A 515 -1.89 28.86 -10.23
C ALA A 515 -2.88 29.44 -11.25
N GLN A 516 -3.44 28.60 -12.14
CA GLN A 516 -4.44 28.96 -13.15
C GLN A 516 -3.93 30.06 -14.11
N VAL A 517 -2.65 29.98 -14.45
CA VAL A 517 -1.96 30.95 -15.29
C VAL A 517 -1.01 30.23 -16.23
N PRO A 518 -0.87 30.70 -17.48
CA PRO A 518 0.06 30.08 -18.41
C PRO A 518 1.51 30.17 -17.94
N ILE A 519 2.18 29.02 -17.85
CA ILE A 519 3.59 28.93 -17.41
C ILE A 519 4.54 28.68 -18.58
N ARG A 520 5.81 29.05 -18.40
CA ARG A 520 6.95 28.64 -19.22
C ARG A 520 7.79 27.71 -18.38
N VAL A 521 8.14 26.57 -18.95
CA VAL A 521 8.94 25.53 -18.29
C VAL A 521 10.29 25.47 -19.00
N GLY A 522 11.37 25.56 -18.24
CA GLY A 522 12.73 25.36 -18.73
C GLY A 522 13.03 23.89 -19.01
N GLU A 523 14.24 23.62 -19.50
CA GLU A 523 14.68 22.24 -19.69
C GLU A 523 14.89 21.53 -18.34
N PRO A 524 14.58 20.23 -18.24
CA PRO A 524 14.79 19.47 -17.02
C PRO A 524 16.29 19.30 -16.75
N VAL A 525 16.71 19.62 -15.54
CA VAL A 525 18.08 19.46 -15.05
C VAL A 525 18.09 18.48 -13.89
N VAL A 526 19.11 17.63 -13.84
CA VAL A 526 19.34 16.70 -12.72
C VAL A 526 20.31 17.34 -11.73
N GLN A 527 19.98 17.26 -10.43
CA GLN A 527 20.87 17.77 -9.38
C GLN A 527 22.11 16.88 -9.24
N TYR A 528 23.29 17.45 -9.46
CA TYR A 528 24.55 16.79 -9.16
C TYR A 528 24.95 17.02 -7.69
N ARG A 529 25.59 16.02 -7.09
CA ARG A 529 26.26 16.13 -5.78
C ARG A 529 27.76 16.00 -6.01
N GLU A 530 28.53 16.72 -5.20
CA GLU A 530 30.00 16.66 -5.24
C GLU A 530 30.52 15.82 -4.07
N THR A 531 31.61 15.10 -4.28
CA THR A 531 32.31 14.34 -3.24
C THR A 531 33.83 14.46 -3.41
N VAL A 532 34.57 14.16 -2.34
CA VAL A 532 36.04 14.10 -2.36
C VAL A 532 36.49 12.68 -2.66
N THR A 533 37.60 12.51 -3.38
CA THR A 533 38.10 11.18 -3.77
C THR A 533 39.21 10.64 -2.86
N ALA A 534 39.92 11.53 -2.16
CA ALA A 534 41.05 11.18 -1.31
C ALA A 534 41.21 12.17 -0.16
N GLU A 535 41.99 11.78 0.86
CA GLU A 535 42.38 12.71 1.92
C GLU A 535 43.18 13.89 1.35
N SER A 536 42.90 15.08 1.86
CA SER A 536 43.65 16.29 1.58
C SER A 536 45.14 16.09 1.88
N SER A 537 45.99 16.18 0.85
CA SER A 537 47.44 16.04 0.98
C SER A 537 48.08 17.17 1.79
N ILE A 538 47.42 18.33 1.87
CA ILE A 538 47.86 19.52 2.58
C ILE A 538 46.75 19.95 3.55
N VAL A 539 47.13 20.31 4.78
CA VAL A 539 46.20 20.92 5.74
C VAL A 539 45.82 22.30 5.24
N CYS A 540 44.54 22.52 4.94
CA CYS A 540 44.08 23.83 4.50
C CYS A 540 44.07 24.80 5.68
N LEU A 541 44.41 26.07 5.42
CA LEU A 541 44.41 27.15 6.41
C LEU A 541 43.53 28.28 5.91
N SER A 542 42.50 28.63 6.67
CA SER A 542 41.68 29.82 6.43
C SER A 542 41.79 30.82 7.58
N ARG A 543 41.73 32.12 7.26
CA ARG A 543 41.82 33.20 8.25
C ARG A 543 40.56 34.04 8.21
N SER A 544 40.04 34.35 9.39
CA SER A 544 38.92 35.29 9.54
C SER A 544 39.30 36.70 9.03
N PRO A 545 38.32 37.53 8.61
CA PRO A 545 38.59 38.89 8.14
C PRO A 545 39.30 39.78 9.17
N ASN A 546 39.00 39.59 10.46
CA ASN A 546 39.67 40.30 11.56
C ASN A 546 41.05 39.72 11.93
N LYS A 547 41.48 38.66 11.25
CA LYS A 547 42.77 37.96 11.42
C LYS A 547 43.02 37.32 12.79
N HIS A 548 42.04 37.33 13.69
CA HIS A 548 42.18 36.74 15.03
C HIS A 548 41.96 35.23 15.03
N ASN A 549 41.13 34.72 14.12
CA ASN A 549 40.85 33.29 14.01
C ASN A 549 41.55 32.68 12.79
N ARG A 550 42.17 31.52 13.00
CA ARG A 550 42.78 30.67 11.98
C ARG A 550 42.20 29.27 12.12
N ILE A 551 41.61 28.74 11.05
CA ILE A 551 41.04 27.40 11.02
C ILE A 551 41.93 26.52 10.15
N PHE A 552 42.28 25.35 10.68
CA PHE A 552 43.05 24.33 9.98
C PHE A 552 42.17 23.09 9.83
N MET A 553 42.02 22.55 8.63
CA MET A 553 41.26 21.31 8.41
C MET A 553 41.82 20.49 7.24
N LYS A 554 41.41 19.22 7.21
CA LYS A 554 41.54 18.31 6.07
C LYS A 554 40.19 17.68 5.81
N ALA A 555 39.91 17.34 4.55
CA ALA A 555 38.77 16.51 4.17
C ALA A 555 39.26 15.15 3.68
N PHE A 556 38.50 14.10 3.95
CA PHE A 556 38.71 12.75 3.45
C PHE A 556 37.36 12.10 3.15
N PRO A 557 37.27 11.17 2.18
CA PRO A 557 36.03 10.46 1.88
C PRO A 557 35.70 9.49 3.01
N ILE A 558 34.41 9.43 3.38
CA ILE A 558 33.89 8.34 4.20
C ILE A 558 33.68 7.09 3.33
N THR A 559 33.62 5.92 3.96
CA THR A 559 33.34 4.66 3.24
C THR A 559 31.91 4.63 2.72
N GLU A 560 31.69 3.92 1.62
CA GLU A 560 30.37 3.75 1.02
C GLU A 560 29.39 3.07 1.99
N GLU A 561 29.87 2.06 2.73
CA GLU A 561 29.08 1.38 3.77
C GLU A 561 28.58 2.35 4.86
N LEU A 562 29.44 3.25 5.34
CA LEU A 562 29.02 4.25 6.32
C LEU A 562 28.04 5.26 5.72
N ALA A 563 28.25 5.68 4.48
CA ALA A 563 27.30 6.57 3.79
C ALA A 563 25.90 5.93 3.71
N VAL A 564 25.83 4.65 3.32
CA VAL A 564 24.59 3.87 3.27
C VAL A 564 23.95 3.72 4.65
N ASP A 565 24.75 3.49 5.70
CA ASP A 565 24.26 3.37 7.09
C ASP A 565 23.75 4.72 7.66
N ILE A 566 24.35 5.83 7.25
CA ILE A 566 23.84 7.18 7.57
C ILE A 566 22.52 7.44 6.82
N GLU A 567 22.45 7.15 5.53
CA GLU A 567 21.24 7.36 4.72
C GLU A 567 20.06 6.47 5.14
N SER A 568 20.35 5.21 5.47
CA SER A 568 19.35 4.29 6.04
C SER A 568 18.92 4.69 7.45
N GLY A 569 19.69 5.56 8.10
CA GLY A 569 19.46 6.09 9.45
C GLY A 569 19.78 5.10 10.56
N LYS A 570 20.64 4.12 10.29
CA LYS A 570 21.28 3.29 11.32
C LYS A 570 22.23 4.12 12.18
N VAL A 571 22.82 5.15 11.60
CA VAL A 571 23.64 6.17 12.27
C VAL A 571 22.98 7.52 12.09
N SER A 572 22.49 8.12 13.17
CA SER A 572 21.73 9.38 13.16
C SER A 572 22.29 10.42 14.14
N PRO A 573 22.19 11.72 13.83
CA PRO A 573 22.52 12.78 14.79
C PRO A 573 21.59 12.79 16.01
N LYS A 574 20.41 12.15 15.93
CA LYS A 574 19.49 12.00 17.07
C LYS A 574 19.93 10.93 18.06
N ASP A 575 20.82 10.02 17.67
CA ASP A 575 21.26 8.92 18.53
C ASP A 575 22.13 9.43 19.67
N ASP A 576 22.10 8.71 20.80
CA ASP A 576 23.03 8.96 21.90
C ASP A 576 24.47 8.86 21.38
N PHE A 577 25.28 9.86 21.71
CA PHE A 577 26.63 10.01 21.16
C PHE A 577 27.54 8.82 21.52
N LYS A 578 27.33 8.13 22.65
CA LYS A 578 28.12 6.95 23.02
C LYS A 578 27.70 5.73 22.22
N ALA A 579 26.39 5.56 21.99
CA ALA A 579 25.86 4.48 21.15
C ALA A 579 26.33 4.65 19.70
N ARG A 580 26.22 5.87 19.15
CA ARG A 580 26.75 6.21 17.81
C ARG A 580 28.24 5.97 17.71
N ALA A 581 29.03 6.43 18.69
CA ALA A 581 30.47 6.25 18.69
C ALA A 581 30.89 4.77 18.69
N ARG A 582 30.14 3.92 19.40
CA ARG A 582 30.39 2.48 19.41
C ARG A 582 30.15 1.86 18.03
N ILE A 583 29.04 2.18 17.38
CA ILE A 583 28.72 1.66 16.03
C ILE A 583 29.80 2.08 15.03
N LEU A 584 30.15 3.37 15.02
CA LEU A 584 31.19 3.91 14.13
C LEU A 584 32.56 3.23 14.35
N ALA A 585 32.92 2.95 15.60
CA ALA A 585 34.20 2.31 15.90
C ALA A 585 34.22 0.80 15.62
N GLU A 586 33.18 0.07 16.03
CA GLU A 586 33.11 -1.39 15.90
C GLU A 586 32.82 -1.84 14.46
N GLU A 587 31.95 -1.12 13.74
CA GLU A 587 31.47 -1.55 12.43
C GLU A 587 32.13 -0.81 11.25
N HIS A 588 32.59 0.43 11.45
CA HIS A 588 33.18 1.25 10.39
C HIS A 588 34.64 1.66 10.64
N GLY A 589 35.25 1.17 11.72
CA GLY A 589 36.68 1.35 12.01
C GLY A 589 37.10 2.77 12.37
N TRP A 590 36.17 3.61 12.84
CA TRP A 590 36.49 4.96 13.33
C TRP A 590 37.16 4.94 14.69
N ASP A 591 38.00 5.93 14.99
CA ASP A 591 38.50 6.12 16.34
C ASP A 591 37.33 6.51 17.28
N VAL A 592 37.29 5.91 18.47
CA VAL A 592 36.21 6.14 19.44
C VAL A 592 36.14 7.60 19.88
N THR A 593 37.25 8.33 19.83
CA THR A 593 37.32 9.75 20.19
C THR A 593 36.74 10.63 19.09
N ASP A 594 37.05 10.32 17.83
CA ASP A 594 36.51 11.05 16.66
C ASP A 594 35.02 10.75 16.44
N ALA A 595 34.55 9.58 16.89
CA ALA A 595 33.19 9.13 16.73
C ALA A 595 32.19 9.67 17.79
N ARG A 596 32.68 10.29 18.87
CA ARG A 596 31.88 10.89 19.96
C ARG A 596 31.56 12.35 19.66
#